data_AF-A0A257INS1-F1
#
_entry.id   AF-A0A257INS1-F1
#
_cell.length_a   1.000
_cell.length_b   1.000
_cell.length_c   1.000
_cell.angle_alpha   90.00
_cell.angle_beta   90.00
_cell.angle_gamma   90.00
#
_symmetry.space_group_name_H-M   'P 1'
#
loop_
_entity.id
_entity.type
_entity.pdbx_description
1 polymer ?
#
loop_
_entity_poly.entity_id
_entity_poly.type
_entity_poly.pdbx_seq_one_letter_code
_entity_poly.pdbx_strand_id
1 'polypeptide(L)'
;ALSMIAGNKMQMFHMNDFPANADKNTITDGMRVMPGDGVAPFKEILGILNKKNTPIVLSLEIFNEDVWKMDAMAACQMGIDKMRSVVNNSL
;
A
#
# COMPACT_ATOMS: atom_id res chain seq x y z
N ALA A 1 -16.40 3.23 2.88
CA ALA A 1 -15.77 3.66 4.16
C ALA A 1 -14.71 4.74 3.95
N LEU A 2 -13.66 4.53 3.14
CA LEU A 2 -12.57 5.50 2.94
C LEU A 2 -13.03 6.91 2.48
N SER A 3 -14.08 6.98 1.66
CA SER A 3 -14.70 8.23 1.23
C SER A 3 -15.31 9.06 2.37
N MET A 4 -15.67 8.44 3.49
CA MET A 4 -16.33 9.09 4.63
C MET A 4 -15.34 9.82 5.55
N ILE A 5 -14.04 9.52 5.46
CA ILE A 5 -13.02 10.17 6.28
C ILE A 5 -12.61 11.49 5.61
N ALA A 6 -12.76 12.61 6.30
CA ALA A 6 -12.33 13.91 5.78
C ALA A 6 -10.82 13.93 5.57
N GLY A 7 -10.35 14.50 4.45
CA GLY A 7 -8.93 14.52 4.10
C GLY A 7 -8.05 15.16 5.17
N ASN A 8 -8.46 16.30 5.72
CA ASN A 8 -7.72 17.01 6.77
C ASN A 8 -7.65 16.26 8.12
N LYS A 9 -8.28 15.08 8.21
CA LYS A 9 -8.16 14.16 9.36
C LYS A 9 -7.26 12.96 9.05
N MET A 10 -6.70 12.88 7.85
CA MET A 10 -5.84 11.80 7.40
C MET A 10 -4.47 12.37 7.02
N GLN A 11 -3.49 12.22 7.92
CA GLN A 11 -2.13 12.68 7.68
C GLN A 11 -1.30 11.68 6.87
N MET A 12 -1.58 10.39 7.07
CA MET A 12 -0.84 9.28 6.49
C MET A 12 -1.77 8.14 6.12
N PHE A 13 -1.38 7.37 5.11
CA PHE A 13 -2.03 6.14 4.68
C PHE A 13 -0.95 5.07 4.44
N HIS A 14 -1.09 3.92 5.10
CA HIS A 14 -0.19 2.81 4.88
C HIS A 14 -0.47 2.13 3.55
N MET A 15 0.59 1.86 2.79
CA MET A 15 0.56 1.07 1.58
C MET A 15 1.20 -0.29 1.83
N ASN A 16 0.42 -1.31 1.57
CA ASN A 16 0.80 -2.70 1.44
C ASN A 16 -0.17 -3.35 0.46
N ASP A 17 0.10 -4.58 0.07
CA ASP A 17 -0.77 -5.34 -0.83
C ASP A 17 -0.97 -6.75 -0.28
N PHE A 18 -1.89 -7.48 -0.90
CA PHE A 18 -2.26 -8.83 -0.49
C PHE A 18 -2.39 -9.80 -1.67
N PRO A 19 -2.04 -11.09 -1.49
CA PRO A 19 -2.09 -12.09 -2.55
C PRO A 19 -3.50 -12.27 -3.13
N ALA A 20 -3.59 -12.50 -4.44
CA ALA A 20 -4.85 -12.70 -5.16
C ALA A 20 -5.71 -13.85 -4.59
N ASN A 21 -5.06 -14.91 -4.12
CA ASN A 21 -5.71 -16.17 -3.73
C ASN A 21 -5.87 -16.31 -2.21
N ALA A 22 -5.63 -15.26 -1.42
CA ALA A 22 -5.81 -15.32 0.02
C ALA A 22 -7.30 -15.29 0.38
N ASP A 23 -7.77 -16.27 1.16
CA ASP A 23 -9.10 -16.18 1.77
C ASP A 23 -9.08 -15.04 2.79
N LYS A 24 -10.05 -14.12 2.66
CA LYS A 24 -10.24 -12.95 3.53
C LYS A 24 -10.31 -13.32 5.02
N ASN A 25 -10.76 -14.52 5.36
CA ASN A 25 -10.84 -14.98 6.75
C ASN A 25 -9.51 -15.50 7.30
N THR A 26 -8.53 -15.74 6.42
CA THR A 26 -7.23 -16.35 6.76
C THR A 26 -6.04 -15.43 6.51
N ILE A 27 -6.28 -14.30 5.82
CA ILE A 27 -5.23 -13.34 5.54
C ILE A 27 -4.67 -12.76 6.85
N THR A 28 -3.34 -12.72 6.94
CA THR A 28 -2.63 -12.15 8.09
C THR A 28 -1.65 -11.08 7.62
N ASP A 29 -1.16 -10.27 8.54
CA ASP A 29 -0.15 -9.25 8.24
C ASP A 29 1.13 -9.85 7.64
N GLY A 30 1.50 -11.07 8.05
CA GLY A 30 2.65 -11.80 7.50
C GLY A 30 2.53 -12.11 6.01
N MET A 31 1.29 -12.14 5.49
CA MET A 31 1.00 -12.42 4.08
C MET A 31 1.04 -11.17 3.20
N ARG A 32 1.32 -9.99 3.77
CA ARG A 32 1.46 -8.77 2.98
C ARG A 32 2.54 -8.93 1.92
N VAL A 33 2.30 -8.39 0.73
CA VAL A 33 3.29 -8.28 -0.34
C VAL A 33 3.51 -6.82 -0.67
N MET A 34 4.57 -6.52 -1.44
CA MET A 34 4.85 -5.13 -1.80
C MET A 34 3.71 -4.54 -2.65
N PRO A 35 3.46 -3.21 -2.57
CA PRO A 35 2.47 -2.55 -3.41
C PRO A 35 2.58 -2.90 -4.89
N GLY A 36 1.50 -3.43 -5.48
CA GLY A 36 1.45 -3.80 -6.90
C GLY A 36 1.80 -5.25 -7.20
N ASP A 37 2.25 -6.04 -6.21
CA ASP A 37 2.46 -7.48 -6.34
C ASP A 37 1.22 -8.31 -5.97
N GLY A 38 0.17 -7.65 -5.46
CA GLY A 38 -1.09 -8.27 -5.08
C GLY A 38 -2.26 -7.74 -5.89
N VAL A 39 -3.43 -7.72 -5.26
CA VAL A 39 -4.70 -7.35 -5.90
C VAL A 39 -5.44 -6.22 -5.17
N ALA A 40 -4.76 -5.47 -4.32
CA ALA A 40 -5.34 -4.28 -3.70
C ALA A 40 -5.83 -3.31 -4.79
N PRO A 41 -7.04 -2.73 -4.66
CA PRO A 41 -7.64 -1.88 -5.68
C PRO A 41 -7.05 -0.46 -5.65
N PHE A 42 -5.75 -0.32 -5.91
CA PHE A 42 -5.02 0.95 -5.76
C PHE A 42 -5.57 2.09 -6.61
N LYS A 43 -6.07 1.81 -7.82
CA LYS A 43 -6.70 2.84 -8.67
C LYS A 43 -7.89 3.50 -7.98
N GLU A 44 -8.71 2.71 -7.28
CA GLU A 44 -9.84 3.24 -6.50
C GLU A 44 -9.35 3.95 -5.24
N ILE A 45 -8.47 3.30 -4.47
CA ILE A 45 -7.95 3.84 -3.20
C ILE A 45 -7.26 5.18 -3.43
N LEU A 46 -6.26 5.22 -4.31
CA LEU A 46 -5.49 6.43 -4.60
C LEU A 46 -6.34 7.49 -5.30
N GLY A 47 -7.29 7.09 -6.14
CA GLY A 47 -8.27 8.00 -6.72
C GLY A 47 -9.13 8.69 -5.65
N ILE A 48 -9.58 7.96 -4.63
CA ILE A 48 -10.32 8.53 -3.49
C ILE A 48 -9.42 9.46 -2.67
N LEU A 49 -8.18 9.05 -2.37
CA LEU A 49 -7.24 9.88 -1.61
C LEU A 49 -6.91 11.18 -2.34
N ASN A 50 -6.61 11.11 -3.64
CA ASN A 50 -6.29 12.27 -4.46
C ASN A 50 -7.46 13.27 -4.54
N LYS A 51 -8.70 12.76 -4.66
CA LYS A 51 -9.92 13.59 -4.65
C LYS A 51 -10.14 14.36 -3.35
N LYS A 52 -9.49 14.01 -2.25
CA LYS A 52 -9.58 14.77 -0.98
C LYS A 52 -8.85 16.11 -1.04
N ASN A 53 -8.02 16.34 -2.07
CA ASN A 53 -7.32 17.59 -2.32
C ASN A 53 -6.56 18.14 -1.09
N THR A 54 -5.88 17.24 -0.39
CA THR A 54 -5.02 17.56 0.75
C THR A 54 -3.81 16.64 0.73
N PRO A 55 -2.63 17.09 1.18
CA PRO A 55 -1.45 16.23 1.25
C PRO A 55 -1.68 15.07 2.24
N ILE A 56 -1.55 13.85 1.75
CA ILE A 56 -1.59 12.62 2.55
C ILE A 56 -0.29 11.86 2.26
N VAL A 57 0.48 11.55 3.31
CA VAL A 57 1.71 10.79 3.16
C VAL A 57 1.37 9.32 2.90
N LEU A 58 1.97 8.74 1.87
CA LEU A 58 1.91 7.29 1.63
C LEU A 58 3.13 6.65 2.31
N SER A 59 2.90 5.67 3.19
CA SER A 59 3.97 4.99 3.94
C SER A 59 3.95 3.49 3.69
N LEU A 60 5.09 2.91 3.34
CA LEU A 60 5.21 1.45 3.20
C LEU A 60 5.05 0.75 4.56
N GLU A 61 4.28 -0.33 4.64
CA GLU A 61 4.18 -1.15 5.86
C GLU A 61 4.11 -2.65 5.54
N ILE A 62 5.22 -3.37 5.74
CA ILE A 62 5.35 -4.78 5.36
C ILE A 62 5.79 -5.63 6.55
N PHE A 63 5.11 -6.76 6.76
CA PHE A 63 5.42 -7.75 7.80
C PHE A 63 5.78 -9.12 7.19
N ASN A 64 6.31 -9.12 5.98
CA ASN A 64 6.64 -10.33 5.23
C ASN A 64 8.03 -10.86 5.61
N GLU A 65 8.11 -12.08 6.13
CA GLU A 65 9.35 -12.72 6.57
C GLU A 65 10.39 -12.87 5.45
N ASP A 66 9.96 -13.03 4.20
CA ASP A 66 10.89 -13.11 3.07
C ASP A 66 11.53 -11.76 2.78
N VAL A 67 10.80 -10.67 2.98
CA VAL A 67 11.34 -9.31 2.89
C VAL A 67 12.32 -9.04 4.04
N TRP A 68 12.08 -9.59 5.24
CA TRP A 68 12.98 -9.42 6.38
C TRP A 68 14.34 -10.10 6.19
N LYS A 69 14.42 -11.10 5.32
CA LYS A 69 15.69 -11.78 4.96
C LYS A 69 16.53 -10.96 3.97
N MET A 70 15.96 -9.92 3.37
CA MET A 70 16.68 -9.05 2.45
C MET A 70 17.60 -8.08 3.19
N ASP A 71 18.58 -7.53 2.48
CA ASP A 71 19.25 -6.31 2.94
C ASP A 71 18.24 -5.17 3.11
N ALA A 72 18.36 -4.40 4.19
CA ALA A 72 17.40 -3.37 4.55
C ALA A 72 17.32 -2.25 3.49
N MET A 73 18.44 -1.83 2.91
CA MET A 73 18.46 -0.80 1.87
C MET A 73 17.79 -1.32 0.59
N ALA A 74 18.08 -2.57 0.22
CA ALA A 74 17.45 -3.22 -0.93
C ALA A 74 15.92 -3.34 -0.74
N ALA A 75 15.45 -3.70 0.46
CA ALA A 75 14.02 -3.78 0.78
C ALA A 75 13.35 -2.40 0.71
N CYS A 76 13.98 -1.36 1.27
CA CYS A 76 13.47 0.02 1.20
C CYS A 76 13.42 0.52 -0.25
N GLN A 77 14.46 0.27 -1.05
CA GLN A 77 14.52 0.67 -2.45
C GLN A 77 13.44 -0.02 -3.28
N MET A 78 13.27 -1.34 -3.11
CA MET A 78 12.19 -2.09 -3.75
C MET A 78 10.81 -1.51 -3.39
N GLY A 79 10.59 -1.23 -2.12
CA GLY A 79 9.33 -0.70 -1.63
C GLY A 79 8.98 0.67 -2.20
N ILE A 80 9.92 1.63 -2.20
CA ILE A 80 9.67 2.98 -2.74
C ILE A 80 9.45 2.96 -4.25
N ASP A 81 10.19 2.14 -4.99
CA ASP A 81 10.05 2.03 -6.45
C ASP A 81 8.70 1.44 -6.83
N LYS A 82 8.24 0.42 -6.09
CA LYS A 82 6.92 -0.18 -6.25
C LYS A 82 5.80 0.78 -5.89
N MET A 83 5.90 1.49 -4.76
CA MET A 83 4.91 2.52 -4.40
C MET A 83 4.78 3.61 -5.48
N ARG A 84 5.91 4.10 -6.01
CA ARG A 84 5.91 5.09 -7.11
C ARG A 84 5.26 4.53 -8.37
N SER A 85 5.57 3.29 -8.74
CA SER A 85 4.95 2.62 -9.89
C SER A 85 3.43 2.51 -9.72
N VAL A 86 2.96 2.08 -8.56
CA VAL A 86 1.52 2.01 -8.24
C VAL A 86 0.85 3.37 -8.36
N VAL A 87 1.46 4.44 -7.83
CA VAL A 87 0.93 5.81 -7.94
C VAL A 87 0.85 6.25 -9.41
N ASN A 88 1.93 6.11 -10.17
CA ASN A 88 2.00 6.51 -11.58
C ASN A 88 1.02 5.75 -12.47
N ASN A 89 0.67 4.52 -12.11
CA ASN A 89 -0.28 3.70 -12.87
C ASN A 89 -1.74 3.92 -12.43
N SER A 90 -1.97 4.60 -11.31
CA SER A 90 -3.30 4.77 -10.69
C SER A 90 -3.91 6.15 -10.90
N LEU A 91 -3.09 7.17 -11.15
CA LEU A 91 -3.46 8.59 -11.27
C LEU A 91 -3.01 9.14 -12.62
#